data_AF-A0A8T1RVQ9-F1
#
_entry.id   AF-A0A8T1RVQ9-F1
#
_cell.length_a   1.000
_cell.length_b   1.000
_cell.length_c   1.000
_cell.angle_alpha   90.00
_cell.angle_beta   90.00
_cell.angle_gamma   90.00
#
_symmetry.space_group_name_H-M   'P 1'
#
loop_
_entity.id
_entity.type
_entity.pdbx_description
1 polymer ?
#
loop_
_entity_poly.entity_id
_entity_poly.type
_entity_poly.pdbx_seq_one_letter_code
_entity_poly.pdbx_strand_id
1 'polypeptide(L)'
;MIKKISFPVALGLASLGALSGQKLLCQEDENVTEGKERAEERATKETKPRPGPTPGQQRPAAKSKCILTGLWGNELGSKMQIQQVNEDGSFSGQYRTAVSLAPRPVRPASLNGSQHFDEGGQPTFGFTVNWKSFSDSTTVFTGQCFVDDNGKEILETMWLLREKAKAPQGWEATRVGTNVFTRIK
;
A
#
# COMPACT_ATOMS: atom_id res chain seq x y z
N MET A 1 17.35 21.33 -51.84
CA MET A 1 16.70 20.05 -52.22
C MET A 1 16.57 19.20 -50.96
N ILE A 2 15.38 19.12 -50.39
CA ILE A 2 15.12 18.38 -49.15
C ILE A 2 14.36 17.10 -49.55
N LYS A 3 15.01 15.94 -49.40
CA LYS A 3 14.42 14.63 -49.69
C LYS A 3 13.38 14.30 -48.61
N LYS A 4 12.11 14.15 -49.02
CA LYS A 4 11.05 13.56 -48.19
C LYS A 4 11.30 12.06 -48.07
N ILE A 5 11.51 11.57 -46.85
CA ILE A 5 11.57 10.15 -46.54
C ILE A 5 10.16 9.73 -46.14
N SER A 6 9.55 8.86 -46.96
CA SER A 6 8.26 8.22 -46.69
C SER A 6 8.53 6.89 -45.98
N PHE A 7 7.92 6.68 -44.83
CA PHE A 7 7.87 5.39 -44.15
C PHE A 7 6.50 4.75 -44.40
N PRO A 8 6.42 3.51 -44.93
CA PRO A 8 5.15 2.81 -44.99
C PRO A 8 4.75 2.32 -43.59
N VAL A 9 3.52 2.65 -43.18
CA VAL A 9 2.84 2.08 -42.02
C VAL A 9 2.34 0.70 -42.42
N ALA A 10 2.88 -0.35 -41.80
CA ALA A 10 2.32 -1.69 -41.89
C ALA A 10 1.23 -1.85 -40.82
N LEU A 11 -0.03 -1.92 -41.25
CA LEU A 11 -1.14 -2.40 -40.42
C LEU A 11 -1.00 -3.92 -40.25
N GLY A 12 -0.50 -4.34 -39.08
CA GLY A 12 -0.61 -5.73 -38.64
C GLY A 12 -1.95 -5.95 -37.95
N LEU A 13 -2.87 -6.67 -38.60
CA LEU A 13 -4.07 -7.23 -37.98
C LEU A 13 -3.65 -8.36 -37.01
N ALA A 14 -3.71 -8.10 -35.71
CA ALA A 14 -3.66 -9.17 -34.71
C ALA A 14 -5.09 -9.69 -34.48
N SER A 15 -5.32 -10.95 -34.85
CA SER A 15 -6.54 -11.70 -34.60
C SER A 15 -6.81 -11.86 -33.10
N LEU A 16 -8.00 -11.47 -32.65
CA LEU A 16 -8.54 -11.77 -31.33
C LEU A 16 -8.84 -13.27 -31.22
N GLY A 17 -7.95 -14.01 -30.57
CA GLY A 17 -8.26 -15.34 -30.04
C GLY A 17 -9.12 -15.19 -28.78
N ALA A 18 -10.38 -15.61 -28.84
CA ALA A 18 -11.27 -15.68 -27.70
C ALA A 18 -10.80 -16.80 -26.75
N LEU A 19 -10.19 -16.44 -25.62
CA LEU A 19 -9.97 -17.36 -24.51
C LEU A 19 -11.26 -17.45 -23.69
N SER A 20 -11.92 -18.59 -23.85
CA SER A 20 -13.10 -19.01 -23.09
C SER A 20 -12.82 -18.97 -21.59
N GLY A 21 -13.75 -18.37 -20.85
CA GLY A 21 -13.61 -18.04 -19.43
C GLY A 21 -13.37 -19.27 -18.55
N GLN A 22 -12.35 -19.20 -17.71
CA GLN A 22 -12.23 -20.04 -16.54
C GLN A 22 -13.11 -19.50 -15.42
N LYS A 23 -13.93 -20.42 -14.91
CA LYS A 23 -14.94 -20.26 -13.88
C LYS A 23 -14.25 -19.89 -12.56
N LEU A 24 -14.55 -18.69 -12.05
CA LEU A 24 -14.23 -18.28 -10.68
C LEU A 24 -15.12 -19.11 -9.74
N LEU A 25 -14.53 -20.01 -8.96
CA LEU A 25 -15.20 -20.72 -7.88
C LEU A 25 -14.52 -20.31 -6.57
N CYS A 26 -15.16 -19.44 -5.81
CA CYS A 26 -14.94 -19.36 -4.38
C CYS A 26 -15.84 -20.43 -3.74
N GLN A 27 -15.27 -21.40 -3.03
CA GLN A 27 -16.04 -22.29 -2.15
C GLN A 27 -16.04 -21.73 -0.74
N GLU A 28 -17.25 -21.55 -0.21
CA GLU A 28 -17.53 -21.36 1.21
C GLU A 28 -17.66 -22.77 1.83
N ASP A 29 -16.80 -23.11 2.77
CA ASP A 29 -17.01 -24.29 3.63
C ASP A 29 -17.51 -23.79 4.99
N GLU A 30 -18.83 -23.72 5.12
CA GLU A 30 -19.48 -23.74 6.43
C GLU A 30 -19.43 -25.17 6.97
N ASN A 31 -18.86 -25.35 8.16
CA ASN A 31 -19.24 -26.49 8.98
C ASN A 31 -19.23 -26.09 10.47
N VAL A 32 -20.43 -25.79 10.96
CA VAL A 32 -20.75 -25.64 12.37
C VAL A 32 -21.12 -27.01 12.91
N THR A 33 -20.43 -27.47 13.94
CA THR A 33 -20.91 -28.57 14.79
C THR A 33 -20.91 -28.13 16.24
N GLU A 34 -22.11 -27.90 16.77
CA GLU A 34 -22.40 -27.90 18.21
C GLU A 34 -22.34 -29.34 18.76
N GLY A 35 -21.82 -29.49 19.99
CA GLY A 35 -21.83 -30.80 20.64
C GLY A 35 -21.21 -30.84 22.04
N LYS A 36 -22.03 -30.43 23.03
CA LYS A 36 -22.13 -30.93 24.43
C LYS A 36 -20.94 -30.88 25.40
N GLU A 37 -21.23 -30.17 26.48
CA GLU A 37 -20.65 -30.16 27.82
C GLU A 37 -20.55 -31.57 28.47
N ARG A 38 -19.43 -31.84 29.16
CA ARG A 38 -19.35 -32.85 30.23
C ARG A 38 -18.34 -32.42 31.31
N ALA A 39 -18.80 -32.56 32.55
CA ALA A 39 -18.22 -32.09 33.79
C ALA A 39 -16.92 -32.76 34.24
N GLU A 40 -16.21 -32.00 35.09
CA GLU A 40 -15.19 -32.33 36.11
C GLU A 40 -14.58 -33.75 36.14
N GLU A 41 -13.25 -33.79 35.97
CA GLU A 41 -12.41 -34.73 36.69
C GLU A 41 -11.16 -34.02 37.24
N ARG A 42 -11.07 -34.04 38.57
CA ARG A 42 -10.05 -33.39 39.39
C ARG A 42 -8.86 -34.34 39.49
N ALA A 43 -7.76 -34.04 38.79
CA ALA A 43 -6.49 -34.76 38.95
C ALA A 43 -5.36 -33.79 39.29
N THR A 44 -4.86 -33.91 40.51
CA THR A 44 -3.64 -33.26 41.02
C THR A 44 -2.44 -33.57 40.13
N LYS A 45 -1.88 -32.55 39.45
CA LYS A 45 -0.57 -32.61 38.81
C LYS A 45 0.45 -31.84 39.64
N GLU A 46 1.35 -32.58 40.27
CA GLU A 46 2.57 -32.05 40.89
C GLU A 46 3.38 -31.24 39.86
N THR A 47 3.72 -30.01 40.22
CA THR A 47 4.48 -29.10 39.36
C THR A 47 5.97 -29.43 39.49
N LYS A 48 6.56 -30.10 38.50
CA LYS A 48 8.03 -30.17 38.39
C LYS A 48 8.59 -28.77 38.06
N PRO A 49 9.70 -28.33 38.67
CA PRO A 49 10.26 -27.01 38.38
C PRO A 49 10.74 -26.94 36.92
N ARG A 50 10.48 -25.81 36.25
CA ARG A 50 11.03 -25.53 34.91
C ARG A 50 12.57 -25.52 34.97
N PRO A 51 13.25 -26.16 34.01
CA PRO A 51 14.67 -25.91 33.80
C PRO A 51 14.88 -24.41 33.50
N GLY A 52 15.90 -23.82 34.13
CA GLY A 52 16.29 -22.43 33.89
C GLY A 52 16.76 -22.21 32.43
N PRO A 53 16.80 -20.95 31.97
CA PRO A 53 17.17 -20.63 30.61
C PRO A 53 18.64 -21.02 30.34
N THR A 54 18.85 -21.76 29.26
CA THR A 54 20.19 -22.15 28.79
C THR A 54 20.93 -20.92 28.25
N PRO A 55 22.15 -20.61 28.71
CA PRO A 55 22.95 -19.51 28.15
C PRO A 55 23.37 -19.85 26.71
N GLY A 56 22.99 -19.00 25.76
CA GLY A 56 23.45 -19.12 24.36
C GLY A 56 22.39 -19.03 23.28
N GLN A 57 21.10 -19.00 23.63
CA GLN A 57 20.05 -18.70 22.65
C GLN A 57 19.87 -17.19 22.54
N GLN A 58 20.56 -16.57 21.58
CA GLN A 58 20.20 -15.24 21.11
C GLN A 58 18.73 -15.30 20.68
N ARG A 59 17.88 -14.54 21.38
CA ARG A 59 16.51 -14.30 20.91
C ARG A 59 16.63 -13.76 19.49
N PRO A 60 15.89 -14.31 18.51
CA PRO A 60 15.77 -13.64 17.22
C PRO A 60 15.40 -12.20 17.50
N ALA A 61 16.15 -11.24 16.94
CA ALA A 61 15.74 -9.85 16.98
C ALA A 61 14.29 -9.81 16.51
N ALA A 62 13.40 -9.23 17.32
CA ALA A 62 12.00 -9.09 16.94
C ALA A 62 12.01 -8.34 15.60
N LYS A 63 11.55 -9.01 14.53
CA LYS A 63 11.48 -8.40 13.19
C LYS A 63 10.67 -7.11 13.35
N SER A 64 11.30 -5.97 13.12
CA SER A 64 10.65 -4.68 13.23
C SER A 64 9.54 -4.61 12.19
N LYS A 65 8.29 -4.54 12.67
CA LYS A 65 7.12 -4.45 11.80
C LYS A 65 6.92 -2.99 11.40
N CYS A 66 7.03 -2.70 10.12
CA CYS A 66 6.65 -1.39 9.61
C CYS A 66 5.13 -1.23 9.67
N ILE A 67 4.69 -0.16 10.34
CA ILE A 67 3.29 0.26 10.41
C ILE A 67 3.21 1.69 9.91
N LEU A 68 2.34 1.92 8.92
CA LEU A 68 2.24 3.22 8.25
C LEU A 68 1.78 4.39 9.13
N THR A 69 1.16 4.13 10.29
CA THR A 69 0.76 5.16 11.25
C THR A 69 1.92 6.12 11.56
N GLY A 70 1.68 7.42 11.44
CA GLY A 70 2.63 8.47 11.80
C GLY A 70 2.84 9.54 10.73
N LEU A 71 3.91 10.32 10.92
CA LEU A 71 4.32 11.41 10.03
C LEU A 71 5.45 10.98 9.11
N TRP A 72 5.25 11.22 7.82
CA TRP A 72 6.15 10.87 6.74
C TRP A 72 6.49 12.09 5.90
N GLY A 73 7.74 12.18 5.45
CA GLY A 73 8.22 13.22 4.54
C GLY A 73 8.91 12.59 3.34
N ASN A 74 8.72 13.15 2.15
CA ASN A 74 9.41 12.69 0.94
C ASN A 74 10.54 13.62 0.50
N GLU A 75 11.28 13.19 -0.52
CA GLU A 75 12.42 13.90 -1.11
C GLU A 75 12.05 15.25 -1.75
N LEU A 76 10.77 15.48 -2.05
CA LEU A 76 10.26 16.77 -2.56
C LEU A 76 9.88 17.75 -1.44
N GLY A 77 9.94 17.32 -0.17
CA GLY A 77 9.52 18.10 0.99
C GLY A 77 8.02 18.02 1.30
N SER A 78 7.26 17.18 0.58
CA SER A 78 5.86 16.90 0.90
C SER A 78 5.77 16.13 2.21
N LYS A 79 4.68 16.33 2.94
CA LYS A 79 4.42 15.69 4.23
C LYS A 79 3.10 14.93 4.20
N MET A 80 3.07 13.79 4.86
CA MET A 80 1.91 12.93 4.97
C MET A 80 1.73 12.50 6.43
N GLN A 81 0.52 12.64 6.95
CA GLN A 81 0.13 12.10 8.24
C GLN A 81 -0.86 10.97 8.02
N ILE A 82 -0.48 9.75 8.37
CA ILE A 82 -1.36 8.59 8.38
C ILE A 82 -1.82 8.40 9.82
N GLN A 83 -3.14 8.31 10.01
CA GLN A 83 -3.76 8.02 11.29
C GLN A 83 -3.57 6.54 11.65
N GLN A 84 -4.26 6.06 12.68
CA GLN A 84 -4.22 4.66 13.03
C GLN A 84 -4.61 3.79 11.83
N VAL A 85 -3.79 2.78 11.52
CA VAL A 85 -4.19 1.68 10.64
C VAL A 85 -5.08 0.73 11.43
N ASN A 86 -6.25 0.44 10.86
CA ASN A 86 -7.25 -0.46 11.42
C ASN A 86 -6.85 -1.94 11.25
N GLU A 87 -7.55 -2.84 11.94
CA GLU A 87 -7.28 -4.28 11.90
C GLU A 87 -7.52 -4.90 10.51
N ASP A 88 -8.40 -4.29 9.72
CA ASP A 88 -8.65 -4.66 8.31
C ASP A 88 -7.60 -4.08 7.34
N GLY A 89 -6.63 -3.34 7.86
CA GLY A 89 -5.56 -2.71 7.10
C GLY A 89 -5.94 -1.35 6.52
N SER A 90 -7.20 -0.92 6.66
CA SER A 90 -7.64 0.39 6.18
C SER A 90 -7.04 1.53 7.02
N PHE A 91 -6.81 2.67 6.37
CA PHE A 91 -6.36 3.88 7.06
C PHE A 91 -6.84 5.14 6.34
N SER A 92 -6.80 6.24 7.09
CA SER A 92 -7.01 7.58 6.54
C SER A 92 -5.94 8.55 7.03
N GLY A 93 -5.91 9.74 6.45
CA GLY A 93 -4.89 10.71 6.79
C GLY A 93 -5.03 12.03 6.07
N GLN A 94 -3.96 12.82 6.17
CA GLN A 94 -3.81 14.08 5.45
C GLN A 94 -2.48 14.10 4.69
N TYR A 95 -2.52 14.61 3.48
CA TYR A 95 -1.36 14.84 2.63
C TYR A 95 -1.21 16.35 2.38
N ARG A 96 0.00 16.87 2.55
CA ARG A 96 0.37 18.23 2.18
C ARG A 96 1.56 18.18 1.23
N THR A 97 1.29 18.46 -0.03
CA THR A 97 2.34 18.53 -1.05
C THR A 97 3.20 19.78 -0.86
N ALA A 98 4.49 19.69 -1.18
CA ALA A 98 5.37 20.86 -1.30
C ALA A 98 5.35 21.47 -2.72
N VAL A 99 4.91 20.69 -3.71
CA VAL A 99 4.89 21.09 -5.13
C VAL A 99 3.48 20.98 -5.70
N SER A 100 3.12 21.91 -6.59
CA SER A 100 1.83 21.85 -7.30
C SER A 100 1.90 22.57 -8.64
N LEU A 101 1.17 22.04 -9.62
CA LEU A 101 0.89 22.71 -10.89
C LEU A 101 -0.44 23.48 -10.86
N ALA A 102 -1.20 23.38 -9.77
CA ALA A 102 -2.46 24.09 -9.64
C ALA A 102 -2.21 25.59 -9.43
N PRO A 103 -3.03 26.47 -10.01
CA PRO A 103 -2.90 27.92 -9.82
C PRO A 103 -3.33 28.37 -8.42
N ARG A 104 -4.03 27.51 -7.67
CA ARG A 104 -4.51 27.80 -6.31
C ARG A 104 -3.42 27.47 -5.27
N PRO A 105 -3.35 28.22 -4.16
CA PRO A 105 -2.43 27.92 -3.07
C PRO A 105 -2.63 26.50 -2.56
N VAL A 106 -1.52 25.80 -2.29
CA VAL A 106 -1.55 24.45 -1.74
C VAL A 106 -2.28 24.41 -0.40
N ARG A 107 -3.19 23.45 -0.25
CA ARG A 107 -3.89 23.15 1.00
C ARG A 107 -3.70 21.66 1.37
N PRO A 108 -3.82 21.28 2.65
CA PRO A 108 -3.93 19.87 3.01
C PRO A 108 -5.07 19.18 2.26
N ALA A 109 -4.84 17.92 1.88
CA ALA A 109 -5.78 17.07 1.18
C ALA A 109 -6.02 15.79 1.98
N SER A 110 -7.24 15.26 1.94
CA SER A 110 -7.54 13.97 2.57
C SER A 110 -6.91 12.82 1.78
N LEU A 111 -6.41 11.82 2.50
CA LEU A 111 -6.00 10.55 1.91
C LEU A 111 -6.70 9.37 2.58
N ASN A 112 -6.95 8.32 1.81
CA ASN A 112 -7.56 7.07 2.27
C ASN A 112 -6.89 5.90 1.55
N GLY A 113 -6.63 4.80 2.26
CA GLY A 113 -5.92 3.67 1.69
C GLY A 113 -6.00 2.42 2.55
N SER A 114 -5.20 1.43 2.17
CA SER A 114 -5.01 0.21 2.93
C SER A 114 -3.56 -0.28 2.85
N GLN A 115 -3.11 -0.95 3.91
CA GLN A 115 -1.87 -1.74 3.91
C GLN A 115 -2.20 -3.20 4.09
N HIS A 116 -1.35 -4.06 3.56
CA HIS A 116 -1.36 -5.48 3.90
C HIS A 116 -0.76 -5.71 5.28
N PHE A 117 -1.07 -6.86 5.86
CA PHE A 117 -0.33 -7.42 6.99
C PHE A 117 0.35 -8.70 6.51
N ASP A 118 1.67 -8.67 6.46
CA ASP A 118 2.48 -9.85 6.16
C ASP A 118 3.25 -10.31 7.40
N GLU A 119 3.71 -11.57 7.39
CA GLU A 119 4.63 -12.09 8.41
C GLU A 119 6.04 -11.48 8.29
N GLY A 120 6.34 -10.87 7.13
CA GLY A 120 7.61 -10.25 6.80
C GLY A 120 7.85 -8.91 7.52
N GLY A 121 6.79 -8.25 7.98
CA GLY A 121 6.87 -6.95 8.65
C GLY A 121 7.17 -5.78 7.70
N GLN A 122 7.05 -5.97 6.39
CA GLN A 122 7.43 -5.02 5.34
C GLN A 122 6.32 -4.92 4.28
N PRO A 123 5.13 -4.41 4.68
CA PRO A 123 3.91 -4.58 3.91
C PRO A 123 3.86 -3.71 2.65
N THR A 124 3.16 -4.22 1.64
CA THR A 124 2.68 -3.42 0.52
C THR A 124 1.45 -2.62 0.92
N PHE A 125 1.24 -1.47 0.27
CA PHE A 125 0.11 -0.60 0.54
C PHE A 125 -0.28 0.23 -0.68
N GLY A 126 -1.46 0.84 -0.59
CA GLY A 126 -1.89 1.85 -1.54
C GLY A 126 -2.83 2.86 -0.90
N PHE A 127 -2.81 4.09 -1.39
CA PHE A 127 -3.72 5.14 -0.95
C PHE A 127 -4.05 6.12 -2.07
N THR A 128 -5.21 6.76 -1.93
CA THR A 128 -5.69 7.81 -2.83
C THR A 128 -5.66 9.14 -2.09
N VAL A 129 -5.15 10.19 -2.75
CA VAL A 129 -5.21 11.58 -2.29
C VAL A 129 -6.20 12.34 -3.14
N ASN A 130 -7.20 12.95 -2.50
CA ASN A 130 -8.20 13.77 -3.15
C ASN A 130 -7.86 15.26 -3.00
N TRP A 131 -7.45 15.90 -4.10
CA TRP A 131 -6.96 17.29 -4.08
C TRP A 131 -8.07 18.36 -4.06
N LYS A 132 -9.33 17.99 -3.80
CA LYS A 132 -10.52 18.87 -3.82
C LYS A 132 -10.33 20.23 -3.12
N SER A 133 -9.48 20.31 -2.09
CA SER A 133 -9.20 21.56 -1.38
C SER A 133 -8.52 22.64 -2.24
N PHE A 134 -7.81 22.28 -3.30
CA PHE A 134 -7.11 23.25 -4.18
C PHE A 134 -6.90 22.81 -5.64
N SER A 135 -7.31 21.61 -6.07
CA SER A 135 -7.23 21.14 -7.47
C SER A 135 -8.40 20.21 -7.83
N ASP A 136 -8.75 20.16 -9.12
CA ASP A 136 -9.68 19.17 -9.70
C ASP A 136 -8.89 17.95 -10.19
N SER A 137 -8.13 17.32 -9.29
CA SER A 137 -7.28 16.18 -9.61
C SER A 137 -7.31 15.14 -8.48
N THR A 138 -6.83 13.93 -8.78
CA THR A 138 -6.65 12.84 -7.82
C THR A 138 -5.28 12.21 -8.04
N THR A 139 -4.60 11.83 -6.97
CA THR A 139 -3.38 11.00 -7.08
C THR A 139 -3.59 9.68 -6.35
N VAL A 140 -3.18 8.58 -6.96
CA VAL A 140 -3.03 7.29 -6.28
C VAL A 140 -1.55 7.00 -6.07
N PHE A 141 -1.22 6.43 -4.92
CA PHE A 141 0.09 5.92 -4.58
C PHE A 141 -0.01 4.43 -4.31
N THR A 142 0.96 3.66 -4.76
CA THR A 142 1.17 2.27 -4.37
C THR A 142 2.65 2.08 -4.04
N GLY A 143 2.94 1.20 -3.08
CA GLY A 143 4.31 1.02 -2.64
C GLY A 143 4.48 -0.10 -1.64
N GLN A 144 5.70 -0.18 -1.11
CA GLN A 144 6.09 -1.10 -0.06
C GLN A 144 6.87 -0.36 1.02
N CYS A 145 6.64 -0.74 2.26
CA CYS A 145 7.50 -0.30 3.35
C CYS A 145 8.68 -1.26 3.54
N PHE A 146 9.88 -0.72 3.53
CA PHE A 146 11.12 -1.43 3.85
C PHE A 146 11.67 -0.98 5.19
N VAL A 147 12.31 -1.89 5.91
CA VAL A 147 13.06 -1.58 7.14
C VAL A 147 14.51 -2.03 6.95
N ASP A 148 15.45 -1.10 7.08
CA ASP A 148 16.87 -1.41 6.95
C ASP A 148 17.46 -2.08 8.21
N ASP A 149 18.72 -2.50 8.14
CA ASP A 149 19.44 -3.15 9.24
C ASP A 149 19.56 -2.27 10.50
N ASN A 150 19.37 -0.94 10.37
CA ASN A 150 19.38 0.02 11.47
C ASN A 150 17.97 0.30 12.02
N GLY A 151 16.94 -0.38 11.51
CA GLY A 151 15.55 -0.15 11.89
C GLY A 151 14.93 1.10 11.24
N LYS A 152 15.58 1.70 10.25
CA LYS A 152 15.04 2.87 9.53
C LYS A 152 13.99 2.39 8.54
N GLU A 153 12.79 2.95 8.68
CA GLU A 153 11.69 2.66 7.78
C GLU A 153 11.69 3.62 6.58
N ILE A 154 11.47 3.03 5.40
CA ILE A 154 11.46 3.72 4.10
C ILE A 154 10.23 3.25 3.33
N LEU A 155 9.43 4.19 2.82
CA LEU A 155 8.35 3.85 1.89
C LEU A 155 8.81 4.14 0.47
N GLU A 156 8.96 3.10 -0.34
CA GLU A 156 9.18 3.26 -1.77
C GLU A 156 7.84 3.19 -2.49
N THR A 157 7.53 4.23 -3.26
CA THR A 157 6.22 4.37 -3.89
C THR A 157 6.31 4.77 -5.35
N MET A 158 5.33 4.33 -6.13
CA MET A 158 4.96 4.91 -7.41
C MET A 158 3.62 5.63 -7.27
N TRP A 159 3.37 6.61 -8.14
CA TRP A 159 2.09 7.32 -8.15
C TRP A 159 1.60 7.63 -9.56
N LEU A 160 0.28 7.75 -9.67
CA LEU A 160 -0.41 8.28 -10.85
C LEU A 160 -1.24 9.51 -10.44
N LEU A 161 -0.95 10.66 -11.04
CA LEU A 161 -1.73 11.88 -10.90
C LEU A 161 -2.68 11.99 -12.10
N ARG A 162 -3.98 12.00 -11.82
CA ARG A 162 -5.03 12.22 -12.81
C ARG A 162 -5.58 13.64 -12.71
N GLU A 163 -5.40 14.42 -13.77
CA GLU A 163 -6.07 15.71 -13.95
C GLU A 163 -7.47 15.51 -14.55
N LYS A 164 -8.37 16.43 -14.22
CA LYS A 164 -9.66 16.54 -14.90
C LYS A 164 -9.45 17.07 -16.32
N ALA A 165 -9.93 16.32 -17.31
CA ALA A 165 -9.86 16.69 -18.71
C ALA A 165 -11.24 16.58 -19.38
N LYS A 166 -11.43 17.35 -20.45
CA LYS A 166 -12.55 17.17 -21.37
C LYS A 166 -12.19 16.12 -22.42
N ALA A 167 -13.18 15.43 -22.97
CA ALA A 167 -12.96 14.55 -24.11
C ALA A 167 -12.70 15.40 -25.38
N PRO A 168 -11.78 15.00 -26.27
CA PRO A 168 -10.97 13.77 -26.25
C PRO A 168 -9.60 13.89 -25.56
N GLN A 169 -9.29 15.00 -24.86
CA GLN A 169 -7.98 15.25 -24.24
C GLN A 169 -7.67 14.36 -23.01
N GLY A 170 -8.40 13.25 -22.82
CA GLY A 170 -8.17 12.33 -21.72
C GLY A 170 -6.83 11.59 -21.76
N TRP A 171 -6.20 11.51 -22.94
CA TRP A 171 -4.96 10.76 -23.20
C TRP A 171 -3.73 11.39 -22.51
N GLU A 172 -3.70 12.71 -22.35
CA GLU A 172 -2.58 13.44 -21.74
C GLU A 172 -2.77 13.75 -20.24
N ALA A 173 -3.94 13.41 -19.69
CA ALA A 173 -4.36 13.86 -18.36
C ALA A 173 -3.83 12.99 -17.21
N THR A 174 -2.96 12.01 -17.47
CA THR A 174 -2.35 11.16 -16.44
C THR A 174 -0.84 11.33 -16.45
N ARG A 175 -0.26 11.68 -15.29
CA ARG A 175 1.19 11.71 -15.05
C ARG A 175 1.59 10.60 -14.10
N VAL A 176 2.83 10.14 -14.21
CA VAL A 176 3.41 9.07 -13.39
C VAL A 176 4.71 9.54 -12.75
N GLY A 177 5.04 9.02 -11.57
CA GLY A 177 6.32 9.23 -10.94
C GLY A 177 6.52 8.31 -9.74
N THR A 178 7.60 8.58 -9.00
CA THR A 178 7.96 7.86 -7.78
C THR A 178 8.14 8.86 -6.63
N ASN A 179 8.02 8.37 -5.39
CA ASN A 179 8.47 9.10 -4.21
C ASN A 179 9.02 8.13 -3.16
N VAL A 180 10.00 8.59 -2.40
CA VAL A 180 10.58 7.86 -1.27
C VAL A 180 10.27 8.63 0.00
N PHE A 181 9.51 8.02 0.91
CA PHE A 181 9.16 8.62 2.19
C PHE A 181 10.00 8.06 3.32
N THR A 182 10.32 8.91 4.29
CA THR A 182 10.96 8.54 5.55
C THR A 182 10.21 9.16 6.73
N ARG A 183 10.36 8.58 7.92
CA ARG A 183 9.73 9.13 9.13
C ARG A 183 10.26 10.53 9.44
N ILE A 184 9.36 11.45 9.76
CA ILE A 184 9.72 12.78 10.29
C ILE A 184 9.92 12.63 11.80
N LYS A 185 11.08 13.08 12.30
CA LYS A 185 11.39 13.15 13.73
C LYS A 185 10.75 14.36 14.39
#